data_AF-A0A1V5IB38-F1
#
_entry.id   AF-A0A1V5IB38-F1
#
_cell.length_a   1.000
_cell.length_b   1.000
_cell.length_c   1.000
_cell.angle_alpha   90.00
_cell.angle_beta   90.00
_cell.angle_gamma   90.00
#
_symmetry.space_group_name_H-M   'P 1'
#
loop_
_entity.id
_entity.type
_entity.pdbx_description
1 polymer ?
#
loop_
_entity_poly.entity_id
_entity_poly.type
_entity_poly.pdbx_seq_one_letter_code
_entity_poly.pdbx_strand_id
1 'polypeptide(L)'
;MVLWWLLLQNSLQYSDGRVEIVDVPKAFTVGDVVAVTHRRDGGVVVQRVSPPLYSAGIEIYLGEFLSGEQVRVRFASIASGNTDIGTLTFQFLYGESGVSEQTYNIPSGNYWQAELVTHTFTLPYDSEVTFRIIANVLSGVWYVIDYLDYYYPTARRGELLPDGNFESGSFGDGITQWKKLGAKTEIVLNPSYDSSYACKFYG
;
A
#
# COMPACT_ATOMS: atom_id res chain seq x y z
N MET A 1 42.90 -9.44 -12.09
CA MET A 1 41.74 -8.64 -12.55
C MET A 1 40.50 -9.49 -12.31
N VAL A 2 39.80 -9.30 -11.20
CA VAL A 2 38.62 -10.10 -10.85
C VAL A 2 37.39 -9.21 -11.02
N LEU A 3 36.42 -9.72 -11.79
CA LEU A 3 35.23 -9.01 -12.24
C LEU A 3 34.36 -8.56 -11.06
N TRP A 4 34.09 -7.26 -11.03
CA TRP A 4 33.17 -6.57 -10.15
C TRP A 4 31.74 -6.84 -10.62
N TRP A 5 31.05 -7.82 -10.02
CA TRP A 5 29.60 -7.86 -10.08
C TRP A 5 29.07 -7.12 -8.86
N LEU A 6 28.21 -6.12 -9.11
CA LEU A 6 27.52 -5.29 -8.13
C LEU A 6 26.96 -6.13 -6.97
N LEU A 7 27.67 -6.20 -5.86
CA LEU A 7 27.05 -6.39 -4.56
C LEU A 7 26.38 -5.05 -4.24
N LEU A 8 25.03 -5.02 -4.24
CA LEU A 8 24.30 -3.94 -3.60
C LEU A 8 24.82 -3.85 -2.16
N GLN A 9 25.67 -2.87 -1.89
CA GLN A 9 26.15 -2.57 -0.55
C GLN A 9 24.95 -2.07 0.25
N ASN A 10 24.34 -2.97 1.02
CA ASN A 10 23.26 -2.60 1.91
C ASN A 10 23.88 -2.06 3.21
N SER A 11 23.63 -0.78 3.50
CA SER A 11 24.03 -0.18 4.77
C SER A 11 23.00 -0.52 5.85
N LEU A 12 23.48 -0.95 7.01
CA LEU A 12 22.68 -1.11 8.23
C LEU A 12 22.89 0.12 9.11
N GLN A 13 21.80 0.76 9.50
CA GLN A 13 21.82 1.87 10.45
C GLN A 13 21.42 1.35 11.84
N TYR A 14 22.29 1.57 12.81
CA TYR A 14 22.05 1.27 14.21
C TYR A 14 21.24 2.38 14.89
N SER A 15 20.58 2.07 15.99
CA SER A 15 19.78 3.03 16.77
C SER A 15 20.61 4.18 17.36
N ASP A 16 21.92 4.02 17.48
CA ASP A 16 22.88 5.04 17.93
C ASP A 16 23.41 5.92 16.77
N GLY A 17 22.90 5.72 15.55
CA GLY A 17 23.30 6.47 14.35
C GLY A 17 24.55 5.93 13.66
N ARG A 18 25.20 4.88 14.18
CA ARG A 18 26.30 4.21 13.49
C ARG A 18 25.79 3.53 12.23
N VAL A 19 26.63 3.51 11.18
CA VAL A 19 26.32 2.82 9.92
C VAL A 19 27.40 1.77 9.66
N GLU A 20 26.99 0.55 9.32
CA GLU A 20 27.88 -0.55 8.93
C GLU A 20 27.47 -1.10 7.57
N ILE A 21 28.46 -1.45 6.76
CA ILE A 21 28.24 -2.11 5.47
C ILE A 21 28.30 -3.61 5.71
N VAL A 22 27.19 -4.30 5.48
CA VAL A 22 27.08 -5.75 5.65
C VAL A 22 26.45 -6.34 4.40
N ASP A 23 26.95 -7.48 3.94
CA ASP A 23 26.29 -8.26 2.90
C ASP A 23 25.03 -8.91 3.47
N VAL A 24 23.91 -8.21 3.33
CA VAL A 24 22.60 -8.70 3.76
C VAL A 24 22.04 -9.66 2.69
N PRO A 25 21.62 -10.89 3.07
CA PRO A 25 21.01 -11.82 2.12
C PRO A 25 19.77 -11.23 1.44
N LYS A 26 19.48 -11.65 0.20
CA LYS A 26 18.30 -11.21 -0.59
C LYS A 26 16.95 -11.43 0.11
N ALA A 27 16.91 -12.26 1.15
CA ALA A 27 15.71 -12.53 1.94
C ALA A 27 15.22 -11.32 2.77
N PHE A 28 16.02 -10.26 2.90
CA PHE A 28 15.69 -9.05 3.65
C PHE A 28 15.35 -7.87 2.72
N THR A 29 14.46 -7.00 3.18
CA THR A 29 14.01 -5.80 2.46
C THR A 29 14.24 -4.55 3.31
N VAL A 30 14.41 -3.39 2.66
CA VAL A 30 14.49 -2.10 3.36
C VAL A 30 13.27 -1.93 4.27
N GLY A 31 13.50 -1.57 5.54
CA GLY A 31 12.45 -1.47 6.57
C GLY A 31 12.32 -2.70 7.47
N ASP A 32 12.97 -3.83 7.13
CA ASP A 32 13.08 -4.96 8.07
C ASP A 32 13.90 -4.57 9.30
N VAL A 33 13.41 -4.93 10.48
CA VAL A 33 14.20 -4.87 11.71
C VAL A 33 14.97 -6.18 11.83
N VAL A 34 16.28 -6.07 11.93
CA VAL A 34 17.19 -7.23 11.98
C VAL A 34 18.08 -7.19 13.21
N ALA A 35 18.42 -8.38 13.69
CA ALA A 35 19.41 -8.62 14.72
C ALA A 35 20.68 -9.07 14.01
N VAL A 36 21.76 -8.34 14.25
CA VAL A 36 23.09 -8.64 13.70
C VAL A 36 23.93 -9.28 14.79
N THR A 37 24.48 -10.45 14.52
CA THR A 37 25.41 -11.14 15.41
C THR A 37 26.74 -11.32 14.70
N HIS A 38 27.79 -10.66 15.19
CA HIS A 38 29.16 -10.90 14.76
C HIS A 38 29.71 -12.14 15.47
N ARG A 39 30.07 -13.14 14.68
CA ARG A 39 30.68 -14.36 15.15
C ARG A 39 32.19 -14.15 15.36
N ARG A 40 32.76 -14.94 16.26
CA ARG A 40 34.20 -14.87 16.62
C ARG A 40 35.14 -15.20 15.45
N ASP A 41 34.65 -15.92 14.44
CA ASP A 41 35.36 -16.26 13.20
C ASP A 41 35.31 -15.14 12.14
N GLY A 42 34.70 -13.98 12.47
CA GLY A 42 34.52 -12.86 11.55
C GLY A 42 33.27 -12.98 10.66
N GLY A 43 32.49 -14.06 10.80
CA GLY A 43 31.20 -14.18 10.10
C GLY A 43 30.12 -13.27 10.69
N VAL A 44 29.20 -12.81 9.85
CA VAL A 44 28.03 -12.03 10.29
C VAL A 44 26.77 -12.85 10.08
N VAL A 45 25.97 -12.99 11.13
CA VAL A 45 24.62 -13.59 11.05
C VAL A 45 23.61 -12.45 11.16
N VAL A 46 22.75 -12.36 10.16
CA VAL A 46 21.61 -11.44 10.15
C VAL A 46 20.35 -12.27 10.32
N GLN A 47 19.57 -11.96 11.36
CA GLN A 47 18.28 -12.59 11.64
C GLN A 47 17.19 -11.52 11.62
N ARG A 48 16.06 -11.82 10.97
CA ARG A 48 14.90 -10.93 11.02
C ARG A 48 14.28 -11.00 12.43
N VAL A 49 14.09 -9.85 13.06
CA VAL A 49 13.42 -9.72 14.37
C VAL A 49 12.05 -9.07 14.24
N SER A 50 11.76 -8.40 13.13
CA SER A 50 10.38 -8.06 12.74
C SER A 50 9.70 -9.24 12.03
N PRO A 51 8.37 -9.39 12.14
CA PRO A 51 7.65 -10.18 11.15
C PRO A 51 7.92 -9.58 9.75
N PRO A 52 8.05 -10.41 8.70
CA PRO A 52 8.15 -9.89 7.35
C PRO A 52 6.95 -8.99 7.06
N LEU A 53 7.22 -7.77 6.56
CA LEU A 53 6.19 -6.92 5.97
C LEU A 53 6.14 -7.20 4.48
N TYR A 54 4.95 -7.53 3.98
CA TYR A 54 4.73 -7.66 2.55
C TYR A 54 4.04 -6.41 2.04
N SER A 55 4.68 -5.75 1.09
CA SER A 55 4.13 -4.58 0.42
C SER A 55 3.35 -5.00 -0.82
N ALA A 56 2.10 -4.58 -0.90
CA ALA A 56 1.26 -4.73 -2.07
C ALA A 56 0.36 -3.51 -2.20
N GLY A 57 -0.12 -3.26 -3.41
CA GLY A 57 -0.95 -2.11 -3.68
C GLY A 57 -1.98 -2.36 -4.75
N ILE A 58 -2.80 -1.35 -4.94
CA ILE A 58 -3.73 -1.21 -6.05
C ILE A 58 -3.67 0.24 -6.52
N GLU A 59 -3.89 0.47 -7.81
CA GLU A 59 -4.01 1.81 -8.37
C GLU A 59 -5.13 1.92 -9.38
N ILE A 60 -5.67 3.13 -9.50
CA ILE A 60 -6.71 3.47 -10.45
C ILE A 60 -6.57 4.93 -10.90
N TYR A 61 -6.63 5.14 -12.19
CA TYR A 61 -6.68 6.44 -12.84
C TYR A 61 -8.07 7.02 -12.64
N LEU A 62 -8.12 8.24 -12.14
CA LEU A 62 -9.35 8.93 -11.78
C LEU A 62 -9.82 9.90 -12.87
N GLY A 63 -8.92 10.31 -13.77
CA GLY A 63 -9.21 11.29 -14.82
C GLY A 63 -8.42 12.58 -14.66
N GLU A 64 -8.77 13.55 -15.50
CA GLU A 64 -8.34 14.94 -15.37
C GLU A 64 -9.18 15.66 -14.30
N PHE A 65 -8.53 16.56 -13.57
CA PHE A 65 -9.13 17.46 -12.60
C PHE A 65 -8.61 18.87 -12.82
N LEU A 66 -9.42 19.86 -12.44
CA LEU A 66 -9.03 21.28 -12.41
C LEU A 66 -8.42 21.67 -11.06
N SER A 67 -7.62 22.73 -11.08
CA SER A 67 -7.08 23.37 -9.88
C SER A 67 -8.22 23.72 -8.90
N GLY A 68 -8.04 23.34 -7.64
CA GLY A 68 -9.01 23.57 -6.57
C GLY A 68 -10.12 22.52 -6.45
N GLU A 69 -10.23 21.58 -7.39
CA GLU A 69 -11.14 20.43 -7.23
C GLU A 69 -10.64 19.49 -6.13
N GLN A 70 -11.58 18.77 -5.50
CA GLN A 70 -11.30 17.87 -4.41
C GLN A 70 -11.57 16.43 -4.81
N VAL A 71 -10.60 15.56 -4.54
CA VAL A 71 -10.77 14.12 -4.52
C VAL A 71 -11.08 13.72 -3.09
N ARG A 72 -12.17 13.03 -2.87
CA ARG A 72 -12.49 12.47 -1.54
C ARG A 72 -12.52 10.98 -1.62
N VAL A 73 -11.73 10.31 -0.81
CA VAL A 73 -11.68 8.85 -0.72
C VAL A 73 -12.22 8.39 0.63
N ARG A 74 -13.17 7.46 0.61
CA ARG A 74 -13.76 6.85 1.82
C ARG A 74 -13.72 5.34 1.70
N PHE A 75 -13.32 4.63 2.75
CA PHE A 75 -13.33 3.18 2.76
C PHE A 75 -13.82 2.55 4.05
N ALA A 76 -14.36 1.34 3.92
CA ALA A 76 -14.60 0.41 5.00
C ALA A 76 -13.55 -0.70 4.95
N SER A 77 -13.14 -1.23 6.10
CA SER A 77 -12.11 -2.26 6.11
C SER A 77 -12.21 -3.26 7.25
N ILE A 78 -11.66 -4.45 7.01
CA ILE A 78 -11.51 -5.50 8.01
C ILE A 78 -10.06 -5.96 8.05
N ALA A 79 -9.52 -6.11 9.24
CA ALA A 79 -8.20 -6.64 9.50
C ALA A 79 -8.30 -7.87 10.41
N SER A 80 -7.60 -8.95 10.05
CA SER A 80 -7.38 -10.07 10.97
C SER A 80 -6.37 -9.72 12.07
N GLY A 81 -6.29 -10.52 13.13
CA GLY A 81 -5.28 -10.38 14.17
C GLY A 81 -5.80 -9.74 15.46
N ASN A 82 -4.88 -9.46 16.39
CA ASN A 82 -5.19 -8.96 17.74
C ASN A 82 -4.47 -7.63 18.09
N THR A 83 -3.65 -7.09 17.19
CA THR A 83 -2.88 -5.84 17.34
C THR A 83 -2.76 -5.13 15.99
N ASP A 84 -2.10 -3.96 15.92
CA ASP A 84 -1.70 -3.33 14.65
C ASP A 84 -1.01 -4.37 13.73
N ILE A 85 -1.52 -4.48 12.50
CA ILE A 85 -1.14 -5.54 11.54
C ILE A 85 -0.33 -5.05 10.35
N GLY A 86 0.01 -3.76 10.34
CA GLY A 86 0.70 -3.17 9.21
C GLY A 86 0.50 -1.67 9.07
N THR A 87 0.84 -1.16 7.90
CA THR A 87 0.59 0.23 7.51
C THR A 87 -0.13 0.31 6.17
N LEU A 88 -0.88 1.39 5.98
CA LEU A 88 -1.61 1.71 4.76
C LEU A 88 -1.22 3.11 4.31
N THR A 89 -0.78 3.25 3.08
CA THR A 89 -0.43 4.53 2.47
C THR A 89 -1.39 4.83 1.33
N PHE A 90 -2.02 6.00 1.39
CA PHE A 90 -2.78 6.57 0.29
C PHE A 90 -1.92 7.56 -0.47
N GLN A 91 -1.88 7.44 -1.78
CA GLN A 91 -1.15 8.35 -2.66
C GLN A 91 -2.08 8.88 -3.75
N PHE A 92 -2.10 10.20 -3.91
CA PHE A 92 -2.62 10.88 -5.09
C PHE A 92 -1.41 11.29 -5.93
N LEU A 93 -1.27 10.67 -7.09
CA LEU A 93 -0.27 11.03 -8.10
C LEU A 93 -0.93 12.02 -9.06
N TYR A 94 -0.29 13.16 -9.28
CA TYR A 94 -0.81 14.21 -10.15
C TYR A 94 0.31 14.92 -10.90
N GLY A 95 0.08 15.27 -12.16
CA GLY A 95 1.09 15.83 -13.05
C GLY A 95 2.27 14.88 -13.27
N GLU A 96 3.42 15.43 -13.68
CA GLU A 96 4.58 14.60 -14.03
C GLU A 96 5.29 14.00 -12.79
N SER A 97 5.17 14.63 -11.62
CA SER A 97 5.89 14.21 -10.41
C SER A 97 5.20 14.58 -9.09
N GLY A 98 3.97 15.09 -9.13
CA GLY A 98 3.24 15.45 -7.93
C GLY A 98 2.78 14.21 -7.18
N VAL A 99 3.06 14.17 -5.88
CA VAL A 99 2.61 13.10 -4.98
C VAL A 99 2.09 13.75 -3.70
N SER A 100 0.83 13.49 -3.37
CA SER A 100 0.29 13.72 -2.03
C SER A 100 0.12 12.37 -1.36
N GLU A 101 0.75 12.17 -0.21
CA GLU A 101 0.69 10.89 0.48
C GLU A 101 0.37 11.01 1.96
N GLN A 102 -0.34 10.00 2.47
CA GLN A 102 -0.65 9.90 3.88
C GLN A 102 -0.62 8.43 4.32
N THR A 103 0.07 8.16 5.43
CA THR A 103 0.27 6.79 5.94
C THR A 103 -0.41 6.62 7.31
N TYR A 104 -1.03 5.47 7.50
CA TYR A 104 -1.77 5.08 8.70
C TYR A 104 -1.33 3.71 9.18
N ASN A 105 -1.45 3.46 10.48
CA ASN A 105 -1.41 2.09 11.00
C ASN A 105 -2.71 1.37 10.61
N ILE A 106 -2.62 0.08 10.33
CA ILE A 106 -3.78 -0.80 10.14
C ILE A 106 -4.06 -1.49 11.48
N PRO A 107 -5.05 -1.03 12.27
CA PRO A 107 -5.42 -1.73 13.49
C PRO A 107 -6.13 -3.05 13.15
N SER A 108 -5.93 -4.09 13.96
CA SER A 108 -6.73 -5.31 13.85
C SER A 108 -8.19 -5.06 14.19
N GLY A 109 -9.10 -5.80 13.56
CA GLY A 109 -10.51 -5.79 13.87
C GLY A 109 -11.36 -5.33 12.71
N ASN A 110 -12.61 -5.05 13.02
CA ASN A 110 -13.62 -4.81 12.02
C ASN A 110 -14.09 -3.35 12.04
N TYR A 111 -13.80 -2.64 10.96
CA TYR A 111 -14.08 -1.21 10.79
C TYR A 111 -15.10 -1.03 9.66
N TRP A 112 -16.31 -1.53 9.91
CA TRP A 112 -17.48 -1.44 9.02
C TRP A 112 -18.17 -0.07 9.00
N GLN A 113 -17.80 0.85 9.90
CA GLN A 113 -18.35 2.19 9.87
C GLN A 113 -17.58 3.02 8.84
N ALA A 114 -18.15 3.12 7.63
CA ALA A 114 -17.68 4.01 6.55
C ALA A 114 -17.74 5.51 6.92
N GLU A 115 -18.14 5.85 8.14
CA GLU A 115 -17.96 7.17 8.73
C GLU A 115 -16.65 7.17 9.53
N LEU A 116 -15.59 7.79 8.98
CA LEU A 116 -14.70 8.75 9.70
C LEU A 116 -13.31 8.97 9.08
N VAL A 117 -12.92 8.25 8.02
CA VAL A 117 -11.65 8.55 7.33
C VAL A 117 -11.92 8.97 5.89
N THR A 118 -12.40 10.20 5.74
CA THR A 118 -12.45 10.85 4.43
C THR A 118 -11.09 11.46 4.16
N HIS A 119 -10.32 10.89 3.23
CA HIS A 119 -9.13 11.54 2.72
C HIS A 119 -9.55 12.53 1.67
N THR A 120 -9.37 13.81 1.96
CA THR A 120 -9.62 14.87 0.98
C THR A 120 -8.30 15.39 0.47
N PHE A 121 -8.10 15.31 -0.83
CA PHE A 121 -6.97 15.92 -1.52
C PHE A 121 -7.51 17.03 -2.43
N THR A 122 -7.00 18.25 -2.26
CA THR A 122 -7.34 19.39 -3.13
C THR A 122 -6.24 19.56 -4.16
N LEU A 123 -6.61 19.56 -5.43
CA LEU A 123 -5.63 19.62 -6.51
C LEU A 123 -5.00 21.02 -6.61
N PRO A 124 -3.67 21.15 -6.67
CA PRO A 124 -3.01 22.46 -6.72
C PRO A 124 -3.08 23.13 -8.11
N TYR A 125 -3.14 22.36 -9.18
CA TYR A 125 -3.18 22.83 -10.57
C TYR A 125 -3.82 21.77 -11.47
N ASP A 126 -4.34 22.18 -12.62
CA ASP A 126 -5.00 21.30 -13.59
C ASP A 126 -4.10 20.11 -13.94
N SER A 127 -4.63 18.90 -13.74
CA SER A 127 -3.84 17.69 -13.97
C SER A 127 -4.66 16.41 -14.00
N GLU A 128 -4.08 15.41 -14.64
CA GLU A 128 -4.47 14.02 -14.47
C GLU A 128 -4.13 13.52 -13.07
N VAL A 129 -5.00 12.65 -12.53
CA VAL A 129 -4.82 12.09 -11.19
C VAL A 129 -4.95 10.57 -11.23
N THR A 130 -4.01 9.91 -10.57
CA THR A 130 -4.08 8.47 -10.24
C THR A 130 -4.09 8.32 -8.74
N PHE A 131 -5.01 7.49 -8.23
CA PHE A 131 -5.03 7.12 -6.82
C PHE A 131 -4.40 5.75 -6.62
N ARG A 132 -3.55 5.65 -5.60
CA ARG A 132 -2.88 4.41 -5.22
C ARG A 132 -3.05 4.14 -3.74
N ILE A 133 -3.31 2.88 -3.42
CA ILE A 133 -3.29 2.35 -2.07
C ILE A 133 -2.12 1.37 -1.98
N ILE A 134 -1.26 1.53 -0.97
CA ILE A 134 -0.17 0.61 -0.66
C ILE A 134 -0.36 0.10 0.76
N ALA A 135 -0.54 -1.20 0.93
CA ALA A 135 -0.59 -1.85 2.22
C ALA A 135 0.71 -2.63 2.48
N ASN A 136 1.30 -2.41 3.64
CA ASN A 136 2.40 -3.21 4.17
C ASN A 136 1.85 -4.07 5.30
N VAL A 137 1.52 -5.33 5.01
CA VAL A 137 0.84 -6.23 5.95
C VAL A 137 1.84 -7.22 6.54
N LEU A 138 1.76 -7.44 7.86
CA LEU A 138 2.60 -8.41 8.56
C LEU A 138 2.30 -9.83 8.09
N SER A 139 3.34 -10.68 8.07
CA SER A 139 3.19 -12.09 7.70
C SER A 139 2.14 -12.82 8.55
N GLY A 140 1.28 -13.60 7.88
CA GLY A 140 0.27 -14.44 8.54
C GLY A 140 -1.04 -13.72 8.89
N VAL A 141 -1.17 -12.44 8.54
CA VAL A 141 -2.40 -11.65 8.69
C VAL A 141 -2.82 -11.04 7.35
N TRP A 142 -4.07 -10.58 7.30
CA TRP A 142 -4.68 -9.98 6.14
C TRP A 142 -5.48 -8.72 6.49
N TYR A 143 -5.67 -7.88 5.48
CA TYR A 143 -6.42 -6.64 5.50
C TYR A 143 -7.32 -6.57 4.26
N VAL A 144 -8.60 -6.21 4.41
CA VAL A 144 -9.59 -6.12 3.33
C VAL A 144 -10.12 -4.70 3.26
N ILE A 145 -10.15 -4.13 2.06
CA ILE A 145 -10.84 -2.90 1.72
C ILE A 145 -12.11 -3.29 0.97
N ASP A 146 -13.25 -2.87 1.47
CA ASP A 146 -14.55 -3.21 0.87
C ASP A 146 -15.11 -2.10 -0.01
N TYR A 147 -15.26 -0.91 0.55
CA TYR A 147 -15.89 0.23 -0.12
C TYR A 147 -14.83 1.25 -0.50
N LEU A 148 -14.92 1.85 -1.70
CA LEU A 148 -14.14 3.03 -2.04
C LEU A 148 -14.98 4.03 -2.84
N ASP A 149 -15.23 5.18 -2.23
CA ASP A 149 -16.02 6.23 -2.87
C ASP A 149 -15.16 7.43 -3.23
N TYR A 150 -15.41 7.99 -4.42
CA TYR A 150 -14.74 9.16 -4.98
C TYR A 150 -15.75 10.26 -5.24
N TYR A 151 -15.58 11.41 -4.58
CA TYR A 151 -16.34 12.60 -4.93
C TYR A 151 -15.57 13.46 -5.95
N TYR A 152 -16.21 13.76 -7.07
CA TYR A 152 -15.72 14.68 -8.12
C TYR A 152 -16.76 15.77 -8.38
N PRO A 153 -16.38 17.04 -8.60
CA PRO A 153 -17.33 18.10 -8.94
C PRO A 153 -17.94 17.95 -10.35
N THR A 154 -17.25 17.27 -11.27
CA THR A 154 -17.59 17.16 -12.70
C THR A 154 -18.28 15.85 -13.08
N ALA A 155 -18.25 14.82 -12.23
CA ALA A 155 -19.02 13.60 -12.42
C ALA A 155 -20.52 13.91 -12.21
N ARG A 156 -21.18 14.34 -13.29
CA ARG A 156 -22.64 14.35 -13.35
C ARG A 156 -23.14 12.96 -12.96
N ARG A 157 -24.23 12.91 -12.19
CA ARG A 157 -25.08 11.71 -12.02
C ARG A 157 -25.15 10.95 -13.36
N GLY A 158 -24.41 9.85 -13.49
CA GLY A 158 -24.43 8.98 -14.68
C GLY A 158 -23.09 8.63 -15.34
N GLU A 159 -21.95 9.15 -14.89
CA GLU A 159 -20.64 8.70 -15.40
C GLU A 159 -20.03 7.57 -14.55
N LEU A 160 -19.32 6.66 -15.23
CA LEU A 160 -18.77 5.44 -14.66
C LEU A 160 -17.65 5.79 -13.67
N LEU A 161 -17.88 5.51 -12.38
CA LEU A 161 -16.79 5.36 -11.42
C LEU A 161 -15.92 4.19 -11.92
N PRO A 162 -14.61 4.38 -12.13
CA PRO A 162 -13.74 3.26 -12.46
C PRO A 162 -13.77 2.30 -11.28
N ASP A 163 -14.27 1.09 -11.53
CA ASP A 163 -14.51 -0.04 -10.61
C ASP A 163 -14.51 0.28 -9.09
N GLY A 164 -15.30 1.28 -8.66
CA GLY A 164 -15.09 1.93 -7.35
C GLY A 164 -15.16 0.98 -6.14
N ASN A 165 -15.99 -0.06 -6.22
CA ASN A 165 -16.17 -1.08 -5.17
C ASN A 165 -15.74 -2.47 -5.64
N PHE A 166 -14.75 -2.58 -6.52
CA PHE A 166 -14.24 -3.87 -7.02
C PHE A 166 -15.29 -4.75 -7.72
N GLU A 167 -16.44 -4.18 -8.11
CA GLU A 167 -17.61 -4.85 -8.70
C GLU A 167 -17.28 -5.66 -9.96
N SER A 168 -16.18 -5.33 -10.64
CA SER A 168 -15.67 -6.11 -11.77
C SER A 168 -15.27 -7.54 -11.39
N GLY A 169 -14.96 -7.80 -10.11
CA GLY A 169 -14.49 -9.09 -9.61
C GLY A 169 -13.07 -9.46 -10.03
N SER A 170 -12.34 -8.56 -10.70
CA SER A 170 -10.99 -8.81 -11.19
C SER A 170 -10.14 -7.55 -11.24
N PHE A 171 -8.82 -7.72 -11.15
CA PHE A 171 -7.91 -6.63 -11.46
C PHE A 171 -7.82 -6.42 -12.99
N GLY A 172 -7.65 -5.16 -13.40
CA GLY A 172 -7.47 -4.79 -14.81
C GLY A 172 -6.33 -3.80 -15.03
N ASP A 173 -6.58 -2.83 -15.91
CA ASP A 173 -5.58 -1.94 -16.50
C ASP A 173 -5.20 -0.73 -15.64
N GLY A 174 -5.98 -0.43 -14.61
CA GLY A 174 -5.79 0.75 -13.78
C GLY A 174 -6.48 1.98 -14.36
N ILE A 175 -7.34 1.82 -15.37
CA ILE A 175 -8.14 2.88 -15.97
C ILE A 175 -9.63 2.56 -15.80
N THR A 176 -10.03 1.37 -16.20
CA THR A 176 -11.43 0.90 -16.12
C THR A 176 -11.69 0.04 -14.89
N GLN A 177 -10.63 -0.61 -14.40
CA GLN A 177 -10.62 -1.50 -13.24
C GLN A 177 -9.35 -1.27 -12.45
N TRP A 178 -9.37 -1.65 -11.17
CA TRP A 178 -8.19 -1.60 -10.31
C TRP A 178 -7.02 -2.37 -10.89
N LYS A 179 -5.87 -1.72 -10.99
CA LYS A 179 -4.62 -2.40 -11.32
C LYS A 179 -3.95 -2.89 -10.06
N LYS A 180 -3.54 -4.16 -10.09
CA LYS A 180 -2.76 -4.79 -9.02
C LYS A 180 -1.31 -4.31 -9.04
N LEU A 181 -0.78 -3.97 -7.86
CA LEU A 181 0.64 -3.68 -7.64
C LEU A 181 1.24 -4.72 -6.69
N GLY A 182 2.21 -5.50 -7.17
CA GLY A 182 2.78 -6.61 -6.39
C GLY A 182 1.90 -7.86 -6.38
N ALA A 183 2.35 -8.94 -5.74
CA ALA A 183 1.69 -10.25 -5.82
C ALA A 183 0.66 -10.50 -4.69
N LYS A 184 0.80 -9.78 -3.57
CA LYS A 184 0.14 -10.03 -2.27
C LYS A 184 -1.20 -9.31 -2.12
N THR A 185 -1.97 -9.31 -3.20
CA THR A 185 -3.28 -8.68 -3.35
C THR A 185 -4.22 -9.60 -4.12
N GLU A 186 -5.47 -9.71 -3.71
CA GLU A 186 -6.48 -10.53 -4.38
C GLU A 186 -7.87 -9.89 -4.27
N ILE A 187 -8.69 -10.06 -5.30
CA ILE A 187 -10.11 -9.76 -5.22
C ILE A 187 -10.81 -10.97 -4.63
N VAL A 188 -11.60 -10.75 -3.58
CA VAL A 188 -12.35 -11.78 -2.86
C VAL A 188 -13.82 -11.42 -2.83
N LEU A 189 -14.67 -12.42 -2.60
CA LEU A 189 -16.03 -12.15 -2.19
C LEU A 189 -16.00 -11.38 -0.88
N ASN A 190 -16.83 -10.35 -0.80
CA ASN A 190 -16.92 -9.52 0.37
C ASN A 190 -17.32 -10.37 1.58
N PRO A 191 -16.49 -10.39 2.65
CA PRO A 191 -16.74 -11.22 3.83
C PRO A 191 -18.00 -10.82 4.63
N SER A 192 -18.63 -9.68 4.32
CA SER A 192 -19.87 -9.22 4.97
C SER A 192 -21.11 -9.18 4.10
N TYR A 193 -20.98 -9.24 2.77
CA TYR A 193 -22.12 -9.20 1.86
C TYR A 193 -21.91 -10.22 0.72
N ASP A 194 -22.83 -11.18 0.60
CA ASP A 194 -22.72 -12.33 -0.31
C ASP A 194 -22.79 -11.99 -1.83
N SER A 195 -22.78 -10.70 -2.20
CA SER A 195 -22.99 -10.26 -3.60
C SER A 195 -22.11 -9.10 -4.05
N SER A 196 -21.02 -8.77 -3.34
CA SER A 196 -20.03 -7.79 -3.79
C SER A 196 -18.61 -8.32 -3.62
N TYR A 197 -17.66 -7.61 -4.22
CA TYR A 197 -16.25 -7.95 -4.16
C TYR A 197 -15.50 -6.95 -3.30
N ALA A 198 -14.40 -7.41 -2.70
CA ALA A 198 -13.51 -6.59 -1.89
C ALA A 198 -12.05 -6.87 -2.27
N CYS A 199 -11.16 -5.92 -2.01
CA CYS A 199 -9.72 -6.11 -2.23
C CYS A 199 -9.03 -6.52 -0.93
N LYS A 200 -8.41 -7.70 -0.94
CA LYS A 200 -7.63 -8.23 0.18
C LYS A 200 -6.14 -8.09 -0.07
N PHE A 201 -5.44 -7.59 0.94
CA PHE A 201 -4.00 -7.55 1.09
C PHE A 201 -3.59 -8.60 2.13
N TYR A 202 -2.50 -9.33 1.91
CA TYR A 202 -2.09 -10.37 2.86
C TYR A 202 -0.56 -10.44 2.99
N GLY A 203 -0.11 -10.70 4.22
CA GLY A 203 1.30 -10.98 4.51
C GLY A 203 1.64 -12.44 4.36
#